data_AF-A0A930RV54-F1
#
_entry.id   AF-A0A930RV54-F1
#
_cell.length_a   1.000
_cell.length_b   1.000
_cell.length_c   1.000
_cell.angle_alpha   90.00
_cell.angle_beta   90.00
_cell.angle_gamma   90.00
#
_symmetry.space_group_name_H-M   'P 1'
#
loop_
_entity.id
_entity.type
_entity.pdbx_description
1 polymer ?
#
loop_
_entity_poly.entity_id
_entity_poly.type
_entity_poly.pdbx_seq_one_letter_code
_entity_poly.pdbx_strand_id
1 'polypeptide(L)'
;EFVFVPGQNEVILGWDSGLSGLSGLDCSEERQELRFAFKRYLNQHLTGFMFLNQDVQEKDLSSEKLTTQIVEDGINLMTSDLRKVNIPAMLVEKKPNFVGLRFIGNYSVVTGQLTGAEEPSPETLEILEEAVTPDNSMEALFQDFPRAVRVDRYFMQQDLKNPDSFTCYVADPVGYEEARKEIERTGMGLLNEDEWEYCCGSGTRRLFKWGNQLHRSLIQDETNSPLWKENMFGLEIANAEFGPELIEGRPYTKGAWLEENFKAPVLNLLPLSSYYSVNLPLLVDPNGHLAAGYYCARRAIRIEM
;
A
#
# COMPACT_ATOMS: atom_id res chain seq x y z
N GLU A 1 -10.90 -13.66 2.04
CA GLU A 1 -10.19 -14.88 2.48
C GLU A 1 -9.47 -14.56 3.78
N PHE A 2 -9.39 -15.52 4.71
CA PHE A 2 -8.65 -15.36 5.97
C PHE A 2 -7.52 -16.38 6.05
N VAL A 3 -6.41 -15.92 6.60
CA VAL A 3 -5.17 -16.68 6.80
C VAL A 3 -4.96 -16.85 8.29
N PHE A 4 -4.59 -18.06 8.70
CA PHE A 4 -4.17 -18.31 10.08
C PHE A 4 -2.75 -17.82 10.30
N VAL A 5 -2.58 -16.88 11.23
CA VAL A 5 -1.29 -16.37 11.70
C VAL A 5 -1.00 -16.99 13.06
N PRO A 6 0.07 -17.79 13.20
CA PRO A 6 0.39 -18.45 14.47
C PRO A 6 0.83 -17.43 15.51
N GLY A 7 0.33 -17.59 16.74
CA GLY A 7 0.79 -16.79 17.87
C GLY A 7 2.21 -17.16 18.29
N GLN A 8 2.94 -16.19 18.83
CA GLN A 8 4.29 -16.40 19.32
C GLN A 8 4.59 -15.50 20.53
N ASN A 9 5.24 -16.10 21.53
CA ASN A 9 5.69 -15.38 22.72
C ASN A 9 7.09 -14.80 22.50
N GLU A 10 7.38 -13.70 23.19
CA GLU A 10 8.68 -13.03 23.20
C GLU A 10 9.20 -12.66 21.79
N VAL A 11 8.30 -12.27 20.88
CA VAL A 11 8.65 -11.74 19.56
C VAL A 11 9.40 -10.42 19.74
N ILE A 12 10.52 -10.28 19.05
CA ILE A 12 11.26 -9.02 18.98
C ILE A 12 10.76 -8.26 17.76
N LEU A 13 10.19 -7.08 17.98
CA LEU A 13 9.70 -6.16 16.96
C LEU A 13 10.47 -4.84 17.02
N GLY A 14 10.33 -4.02 15.98
CA GLY A 14 11.03 -2.76 15.80
C GLY A 14 12.39 -2.88 15.12
N TRP A 15 12.91 -1.72 14.70
CA TRP A 15 14.19 -1.60 14.02
C TRP A 15 14.98 -0.42 14.57
N ASP A 16 16.08 -0.74 15.25
CA ASP A 16 17.03 0.21 15.85
C ASP A 16 18.45 0.04 15.29
N SER A 17 18.60 -0.84 14.31
CA SER A 17 19.90 -1.30 13.83
C SER A 17 20.46 -0.42 12.72
N GLY A 18 19.83 0.75 12.44
CA GLY A 18 20.29 1.70 11.44
C GLY A 18 20.52 1.03 10.09
N LEU A 19 21.77 1.09 9.63
CA LEU A 19 22.21 0.52 8.35
C LEU A 19 22.61 -0.96 8.41
N SER A 20 22.51 -1.60 9.57
CA SER A 20 22.99 -2.97 9.76
C SER A 20 22.28 -3.96 8.83
N GLY A 21 23.07 -4.69 8.05
CA GLY A 21 22.57 -5.66 7.08
C GLY A 21 21.98 -5.06 5.79
N LEU A 22 22.06 -3.74 5.60
CA LEU A 22 21.72 -3.06 4.35
C LEU A 22 22.97 -2.90 3.47
N SER A 23 22.75 -2.88 2.15
CA SER A 23 23.83 -2.59 1.21
C SER A 23 24.17 -1.10 1.25
N GLY A 24 25.46 -0.76 1.30
CA GLY A 24 25.91 0.63 1.23
C GLY A 24 25.46 1.33 -0.06
N LEU A 25 25.32 0.57 -1.17
CA LEU A 25 24.78 1.10 -2.42
C LEU A 25 23.27 1.38 -2.32
N ASP A 26 22.49 0.55 -1.64
CA ASP A 26 21.05 0.77 -1.45
C ASP A 26 20.76 2.02 -0.58
N CYS A 27 21.76 2.41 0.20
CA CYS A 27 21.74 3.58 1.09
C CYS A 27 22.42 4.81 0.46
N SER A 28 22.86 4.77 -0.79
CA SER A 28 23.58 5.87 -1.45
C SER A 28 22.82 6.45 -2.64
N GLU A 29 23.22 7.65 -3.06
CA GLU A 29 22.69 8.29 -4.28
C GLU A 29 23.29 7.70 -5.57
N GLU A 30 24.27 6.81 -5.46
CA GLU A 30 24.97 6.18 -6.59
C GLU A 30 24.10 5.12 -7.27
N ARG A 31 23.09 4.59 -6.58
CA ARG A 31 22.16 3.57 -7.10
C ARG A 31 21.08 4.15 -8.01
N GLN A 32 21.50 4.94 -8.98
CA GLN A 32 20.64 5.70 -9.88
C GLN A 32 19.73 4.79 -10.71
N GLU A 33 20.19 3.61 -11.10
CA GLU A 33 19.40 2.68 -11.90
C GLU A 33 18.17 2.17 -11.15
N LEU A 34 18.27 1.96 -9.84
CA LEU A 34 17.14 1.58 -9.00
C LEU A 34 16.21 2.78 -8.77
N ARG A 35 16.77 3.98 -8.57
CA ARG A 35 16.00 5.22 -8.48
C ARG A 35 15.20 5.49 -9.74
N PHE A 36 15.78 5.33 -10.93
CA PHE A 36 15.05 5.50 -12.19
C PHE A 36 13.97 4.43 -12.40
N ALA A 37 14.23 3.18 -12.01
CA ALA A 37 13.21 2.14 -12.03
C ALA A 37 12.04 2.50 -11.10
N PHE A 38 12.33 3.02 -9.91
CA PHE A 38 11.33 3.49 -8.96
C PHE A 38 10.53 4.69 -9.49
N LYS A 39 11.18 5.68 -10.10
CA LYS A 39 10.48 6.81 -10.73
C LYS A 39 9.54 6.35 -11.85
N ARG A 40 9.98 5.39 -12.67
CA ARG A 40 9.12 4.77 -13.68
C ARG A 40 7.92 4.07 -13.03
N TYR A 41 8.13 3.35 -11.92
CA TYR A 41 7.05 2.72 -11.17
C TYR A 41 6.01 3.76 -10.71
N LEU A 42 6.44 4.86 -10.08
CA LEU A 42 5.52 5.89 -9.59
C LEU A 42 4.65 6.52 -10.69
N ASN A 43 5.18 6.61 -11.91
CA ASN A 43 4.45 7.16 -13.06
C ASN A 43 3.46 6.17 -13.70
N GLN A 44 3.59 4.87 -13.42
CA GLN A 44 2.81 3.82 -14.08
C GLN A 44 1.82 3.14 -13.15
N HIS A 45 2.04 3.23 -11.83
CA HIS A 45 1.28 2.50 -10.82
C HIS A 45 0.43 3.41 -9.95
N LEU A 46 -0.44 2.77 -9.17
CA LEU A 46 -1.25 3.42 -8.15
C LEU A 46 -0.37 4.10 -7.10
N THR A 47 -0.65 5.37 -6.83
CA THR A 47 0.02 6.17 -5.78
C THR A 47 -0.99 6.95 -4.95
N GLY A 48 -0.56 7.43 -3.78
CA GLY A 48 -1.42 8.18 -2.86
C GLY A 48 -2.00 9.46 -3.46
N PHE A 49 -1.26 10.10 -4.38
CA PHE A 49 -1.67 11.32 -5.08
C PHE A 49 -3.02 11.17 -5.79
N MET A 50 -3.31 9.98 -6.34
CA MET A 50 -4.58 9.69 -7.00
C MET A 50 -5.79 9.86 -6.08
N PHE A 51 -5.63 9.69 -4.77
CA PHE A 51 -6.73 9.80 -3.79
C PHE A 51 -6.81 11.17 -3.13
N LEU A 52 -5.79 12.00 -3.29
CA LEU A 52 -5.71 13.32 -2.67
C LEU A 52 -6.10 14.46 -3.61
N ASN A 53 -6.46 14.16 -4.87
CA ASN A 53 -6.65 15.14 -5.93
C ASN A 53 -5.44 16.11 -6.05
N GLN A 54 -4.24 15.55 -5.88
CA GLN A 54 -2.98 16.27 -6.00
C GLN A 54 -2.19 15.69 -7.16
N ASP A 55 -1.51 16.55 -7.91
CA ASP A 55 -0.57 16.09 -8.92
C ASP A 55 0.69 15.54 -8.26
N VAL A 56 1.30 14.53 -8.89
CA VAL A 56 2.63 14.04 -8.49
C VAL A 56 3.62 15.19 -8.66
N GLN A 57 4.10 15.75 -7.55
CA GLN A 57 5.10 16.80 -7.60
C GLN A 57 6.50 16.20 -7.71
N GLU A 58 7.23 16.55 -8.77
CA GLU A 58 8.65 16.23 -8.85
C GLU A 58 9.40 17.05 -7.79
N LYS A 59 9.95 16.37 -6.80
CA LYS A 59 10.80 16.99 -5.79
C LYS A 59 12.20 17.21 -6.37
N ASP A 60 12.65 18.47 -6.41
CA ASP A 60 14.03 18.79 -6.78
C ASP A 60 14.99 18.44 -5.64
N LEU A 61 15.59 17.25 -5.75
CA LEU A 61 16.58 16.74 -4.80
C LEU A 61 18.01 17.20 -5.13
N SER A 62 18.24 18.01 -6.16
CA SER A 62 19.60 18.35 -6.64
C SER A 62 20.48 18.99 -5.55
N SER A 63 19.88 19.80 -4.68
CA SER A 63 20.55 20.52 -3.60
C SER A 63 20.73 19.71 -2.32
N GLU A 64 20.02 18.58 -2.16
CA GLU A 64 20.10 17.74 -0.95
C GLU A 64 21.40 16.95 -0.94
N LYS A 65 22.24 17.16 0.08
CA LYS A 65 23.43 16.31 0.31
C LYS A 65 23.01 15.06 1.08
N LEU A 66 23.16 13.91 0.46
CA LEU A 66 22.95 12.64 1.14
C LEU A 66 24.23 12.24 1.88
N THR A 67 24.11 11.88 3.15
CA THR A 67 25.20 11.27 3.92
C THR A 67 24.71 9.98 4.56
N THR A 68 25.64 9.08 4.87
CA THR A 68 25.34 7.83 5.57
C THR A 68 24.57 8.06 6.87
N GLN A 69 24.93 9.10 7.64
CA GLN A 69 24.24 9.46 8.88
C GLN A 69 22.80 9.88 8.64
N ILE A 70 22.53 10.68 7.60
CA ILE A 70 21.17 11.10 7.26
C ILE A 70 20.29 9.88 6.93
N VAL A 71 20.85 8.88 6.25
CA VAL A 71 20.11 7.66 5.91
C VAL A 71 19.87 6.81 7.15
N GLU A 72 20.87 6.65 8.01
CA GLU A 72 20.73 5.93 9.27
C GLU A 72 19.68 6.57 10.19
N ASP A 73 19.77 7.88 10.39
CA ASP A 73 18.81 8.65 11.18
C ASP A 73 17.41 8.58 10.55
N GLY A 74 17.31 8.66 9.23
CA GLY A 74 16.05 8.54 8.49
C GLY A 74 15.38 7.19 8.69
N ILE A 75 16.14 6.09 8.63
CA ILE A 75 15.62 4.74 8.90
C ILE A 75 15.10 4.68 10.34
N ASN A 76 15.93 5.00 11.32
CA ASN A 76 15.56 4.89 12.73
C ASN A 76 14.38 5.82 13.10
N LEU A 77 14.24 6.98 12.46
CA LEU A 77 13.13 7.91 12.67
C LEU A 77 11.80 7.38 12.11
N MET A 78 11.85 6.59 11.05
CA MET A 78 10.68 6.06 10.35
C MET A 78 10.35 4.61 10.71
N THR A 79 11.10 4.01 11.63
CA THR A 79 10.83 2.65 12.13
C THR A 79 10.49 2.66 13.61
N SER A 80 9.67 1.70 14.03
CA SER A 80 9.29 1.58 15.44
C SER A 80 10.46 1.15 16.33
N ASP A 81 10.39 1.54 17.61
CA ASP A 81 11.37 1.19 18.62
C ASP A 81 11.42 -0.33 18.86
N LEU A 82 12.62 -0.81 19.18
CA LEU A 82 12.86 -2.21 19.51
C LEU A 82 12.12 -2.59 20.81
N ARG A 83 11.30 -3.63 20.74
CA ARG A 83 10.53 -4.12 21.88
C ARG A 83 10.28 -5.61 21.80
N LYS A 84 10.01 -6.22 22.96
CA LYS A 84 9.65 -7.62 23.09
C LYS A 84 8.18 -7.72 23.48
N VAL A 85 7.40 -8.47 22.70
CA VAL A 85 5.94 -8.58 22.85
C VAL A 85 5.46 -10.02 22.69
N ASN A 86 4.27 -10.32 23.19
CA ASN A 86 3.59 -11.59 22.94
C ASN A 86 2.49 -11.34 21.92
N ILE A 87 2.47 -12.11 20.84
CA ILE A 87 1.48 -12.00 19.78
C ILE A 87 0.51 -13.19 19.89
N PRO A 88 -0.81 -12.95 20.01
CA PRO A 88 -1.78 -14.04 20.01
C PRO A 88 -1.88 -14.70 18.63
N ALA A 89 -2.42 -15.91 18.57
CA ALA A 89 -2.82 -16.49 17.29
C ALA A 89 -4.01 -15.72 16.73
N MET A 90 -4.08 -15.56 15.41
CA MET A 90 -5.11 -14.75 14.76
C MET A 90 -5.60 -15.40 13.46
N LEU A 91 -6.85 -15.15 13.10
CA LEU A 91 -7.27 -15.19 11.69
C LEU A 91 -7.22 -13.77 11.15
N VAL A 92 -6.44 -13.58 10.09
CA VAL A 92 -6.15 -12.27 9.50
C VAL A 92 -6.60 -12.28 8.05
N GLU A 93 -7.34 -11.25 7.64
CA GLU A 93 -7.80 -11.12 6.27
C GLU A 93 -6.60 -11.07 5.32
N LYS A 94 -6.61 -11.90 4.27
CA LYS A 94 -5.47 -12.09 3.38
C LYS A 94 -5.02 -10.81 2.67
N LYS A 95 -5.99 -10.04 2.19
CA LYS A 95 -5.83 -8.82 1.40
C LYS A 95 -6.56 -7.68 2.12
N PRO A 96 -5.98 -6.48 2.24
CA PRO A 96 -6.68 -5.36 2.86
C PRO A 96 -7.72 -4.80 1.88
N ASN A 97 -8.72 -4.11 2.40
CA ASN A 97 -9.74 -3.45 1.59
C ASN A 97 -9.58 -1.93 1.69
N PHE A 98 -9.81 -1.22 0.59
CA PHE A 98 -9.83 0.24 0.62
C PHE A 98 -10.92 0.75 1.58
N VAL A 99 -10.59 1.81 2.32
CA VAL A 99 -11.51 2.50 3.22
C VAL A 99 -12.10 3.70 2.50
N GLY A 100 -13.40 3.90 2.64
CA GLY A 100 -14.11 4.99 1.98
C GLY A 100 -14.42 4.72 0.49
N LEU A 101 -14.25 3.47 0.04
CA LEU A 101 -14.58 3.02 -1.31
C LEU A 101 -15.50 1.80 -1.22
N ARG A 102 -16.63 1.86 -1.92
CA ARG A 102 -17.56 0.75 -2.06
C ARG A 102 -17.36 0.08 -3.41
N PHE A 103 -17.13 -1.23 -3.40
CA PHE A 103 -17.04 -2.04 -4.61
C PHE A 103 -18.36 -2.00 -5.39
N ILE A 104 -18.29 -1.77 -6.70
CA ILE A 104 -19.45 -1.71 -7.60
C ILE A 104 -19.40 -2.72 -8.73
N GLY A 105 -18.36 -3.56 -8.83
CA GLY A 105 -18.29 -4.59 -9.87
C GLY A 105 -16.94 -4.62 -10.60
N ASN A 106 -16.83 -5.53 -11.57
CA ASN A 106 -15.67 -5.64 -12.45
C ASN A 106 -16.06 -5.21 -13.87
N TYR A 107 -15.43 -4.16 -14.37
CA TYR A 107 -15.60 -3.65 -15.72
C TYR A 107 -14.67 -4.40 -16.69
N SER A 108 -15.18 -4.78 -17.84
CA SER A 108 -14.42 -5.43 -18.90
C SER A 108 -14.30 -4.50 -20.10
N VAL A 109 -13.07 -4.10 -20.45
CA VAL A 109 -12.81 -3.23 -21.62
C VAL A 109 -13.16 -3.90 -22.95
N VAL A 110 -13.21 -5.24 -22.98
CA VAL A 110 -13.56 -6.03 -24.17
C VAL A 110 -15.07 -6.00 -24.44
N THR A 111 -15.88 -6.05 -23.37
CA THR A 111 -17.34 -6.17 -23.50
C THR A 111 -18.09 -4.87 -23.19
N GLY A 112 -17.43 -3.90 -22.56
CA GLY A 112 -18.05 -2.68 -22.04
C GLY A 112 -19.00 -2.92 -20.86
N GLN A 113 -18.98 -4.13 -20.27
CA GLN A 113 -19.92 -4.52 -19.22
C GLN A 113 -19.29 -4.47 -17.83
N LEU A 114 -20.07 -4.00 -16.87
CA LEU A 114 -19.77 -4.08 -15.44
C LEU A 114 -20.51 -5.27 -14.83
N THR A 115 -19.76 -6.23 -14.29
CA THR A 115 -20.28 -7.47 -13.70
C THR A 115 -20.21 -7.44 -12.18
N GLY A 116 -21.17 -8.05 -11.48
CA GLY A 116 -21.19 -8.14 -10.01
C GLY A 116 -21.84 -6.95 -9.28
N ALA A 117 -22.45 -6.03 -10.02
CA ALA A 117 -23.19 -4.87 -9.52
C ALA A 117 -24.71 -5.11 -9.51
N GLU A 118 -25.46 -4.28 -8.76
CA GLU A 118 -26.83 -3.91 -9.16
C GLU A 118 -26.76 -3.11 -10.47
N GLU A 119 -27.71 -3.28 -11.39
CA GLU A 119 -27.68 -2.71 -12.75
C GLU A 119 -27.15 -1.26 -12.78
N PRO A 120 -25.92 -1.02 -13.29
CA PRO A 120 -25.35 0.32 -13.31
C PRO A 120 -26.12 1.20 -14.30
N SER A 121 -26.23 2.49 -13.99
CA SER A 121 -26.87 3.43 -14.92
C SER A 121 -26.03 3.56 -16.20
N PRO A 122 -26.64 3.83 -17.37
CA PRO A 122 -25.91 4.06 -18.61
C PRO A 122 -24.83 5.15 -18.48
N GLU A 123 -25.11 6.21 -17.73
CA GLU A 123 -24.15 7.29 -17.47
C GLU A 123 -22.93 6.81 -16.68
N THR A 124 -23.13 5.86 -15.76
CA THR A 124 -22.02 5.27 -15.01
C THR A 124 -21.10 4.48 -15.95
N LEU A 125 -21.66 3.69 -16.85
CA LEU A 125 -20.87 2.91 -17.81
C LEU A 125 -20.09 3.81 -18.76
N GLU A 126 -20.69 4.91 -19.25
CA GLU A 126 -20.03 5.89 -20.11
C GLU A 126 -18.83 6.54 -19.40
N ILE A 127 -18.98 6.97 -18.14
CA ILE A 127 -17.88 7.52 -17.34
C ILE A 127 -16.75 6.50 -17.16
N LEU A 128 -17.07 5.24 -16.87
CA LEU A 128 -16.06 4.19 -16.66
C LEU A 128 -15.32 3.87 -17.97
N GLU A 129 -16.03 3.81 -19.10
CA GLU A 129 -15.45 3.58 -20.42
C GLU A 129 -14.50 4.71 -20.83
N GLU A 130 -14.94 5.96 -20.69
CA GLU A 130 -14.12 7.14 -20.99
C GLU A 130 -12.86 7.19 -20.12
N ALA A 131 -12.95 6.79 -18.84
CA ALA A 131 -11.83 6.86 -17.92
C ALA A 131 -10.71 5.86 -18.21
N VAL A 132 -11.01 4.70 -18.78
CA VAL A 132 -9.99 3.68 -19.10
C VAL A 132 -9.53 3.74 -20.55
N THR A 133 -10.31 4.35 -21.44
CA THR A 133 -9.98 4.42 -22.86
C THR A 133 -8.93 5.51 -23.08
N PRO A 134 -7.75 5.19 -23.65
CA PRO A 134 -6.77 6.21 -24.01
C PRO A 134 -7.36 7.18 -25.04
N ASP A 135 -6.87 8.43 -25.08
CA ASP A 135 -7.35 9.48 -26.00
C ASP A 135 -7.58 8.95 -27.42
N ASN A 136 -8.73 9.27 -28.06
CA ASN A 136 -9.19 8.80 -29.38
C ASN A 136 -8.27 9.09 -30.61
N SER A 137 -6.99 9.37 -30.40
CA SER A 137 -5.96 9.49 -31.42
C SER A 137 -5.60 8.13 -32.05
N MET A 138 -5.04 8.12 -33.27
CA MET A 138 -4.50 6.89 -33.87
C MET A 138 -3.37 6.25 -33.04
N GLU A 139 -2.78 7.00 -32.11
CA GLU A 139 -1.74 6.52 -31.20
C GLU A 139 -2.31 5.69 -30.04
N ALA A 140 -3.61 5.82 -29.74
CA ALA A 140 -4.32 5.05 -28.70
C ALA A 140 -4.23 3.54 -28.90
N LEU A 141 -4.16 3.08 -30.16
CA LEU A 141 -4.08 1.67 -30.53
C LEU A 141 -2.80 0.98 -30.00
N PHE A 142 -1.80 1.76 -29.61
CA PHE A 142 -0.52 1.28 -29.08
C PHE A 142 -0.31 1.67 -27.62
N GLN A 143 -1.29 2.29 -26.97
CA GLN A 143 -1.20 2.67 -25.55
C GLN A 143 -1.76 1.56 -24.67
N ASP A 144 -1.02 1.21 -23.63
CA ASP A 144 -1.49 0.31 -22.59
C ASP A 144 -2.60 1.00 -21.78
N PHE A 145 -3.60 0.25 -21.33
CA PHE A 145 -4.60 0.76 -20.39
C PHE A 145 -3.94 1.21 -19.08
N PRO A 146 -4.48 2.25 -18.41
CA PRO A 146 -3.94 2.70 -17.14
C PRO A 146 -4.02 1.60 -16.08
N ARG A 147 -3.03 1.52 -15.18
CA ARG A 147 -3.06 0.54 -14.07
C ARG A 147 -4.14 0.86 -13.04
N ALA A 148 -4.42 2.14 -12.87
CA ALA A 148 -5.53 2.61 -12.07
C ALA A 148 -5.97 3.98 -12.59
N VAL A 149 -7.25 4.29 -12.44
CA VAL A 149 -7.79 5.61 -12.76
C VAL A 149 -8.78 6.04 -11.70
N ARG A 150 -8.78 7.34 -11.39
CA ARG A 150 -9.81 7.98 -10.59
C ARG A 150 -10.49 9.05 -11.43
N VAL A 151 -11.81 8.98 -11.53
CA VAL A 151 -12.64 9.95 -12.25
C VAL A 151 -13.82 10.33 -11.37
N ASP A 152 -13.95 11.61 -11.04
CA ASP A 152 -14.97 12.11 -10.11
C ASP A 152 -15.02 11.28 -8.80
N ARG A 153 -16.10 10.53 -8.60
CA ARG A 153 -16.31 9.64 -7.44
C ARG A 153 -15.94 8.18 -7.69
N TYR A 154 -15.51 7.83 -8.90
CA TYR A 154 -15.17 6.46 -9.26
C TYR A 154 -13.67 6.23 -9.19
N PHE A 155 -13.31 5.02 -8.77
CA PHE A 155 -11.96 4.52 -8.79
C PHE A 155 -11.95 3.15 -9.47
N MET A 156 -11.02 2.94 -10.40
CA MET A 156 -10.86 1.69 -11.12
C MET A 156 -9.41 1.23 -10.99
N GLN A 157 -9.22 -0.04 -10.66
CA GLN A 157 -7.90 -0.67 -10.57
C GLN A 157 -7.86 -1.87 -11.52
N GLN A 158 -6.88 -1.89 -12.41
CA GLN A 158 -6.68 -2.98 -13.34
C GLN A 158 -6.27 -4.26 -12.59
N ASP A 159 -6.79 -5.41 -13.02
CA ASP A 159 -6.34 -6.70 -12.53
C ASP A 159 -4.97 -7.06 -13.14
N LEU A 160 -3.97 -7.34 -12.29
CA LEU A 160 -2.61 -7.67 -12.73
C LEU A 160 -2.54 -8.95 -13.58
N LYS A 161 -3.44 -9.92 -13.37
CA LYS A 161 -3.49 -11.19 -14.10
C LYS A 161 -4.37 -11.10 -15.33
N ASN A 162 -5.33 -10.17 -15.36
CA ASN A 162 -6.21 -9.92 -16.48
C ASN A 162 -6.29 -8.41 -16.79
N PRO A 163 -5.36 -7.87 -17.59
CA PRO A 163 -5.31 -6.45 -17.94
C PRO A 163 -6.57 -5.88 -18.61
N ASP A 164 -7.44 -6.75 -19.14
CA ASP A 164 -8.72 -6.38 -19.76
C ASP A 164 -9.85 -6.19 -18.73
N SER A 165 -9.56 -6.37 -17.44
CA SER A 165 -10.54 -6.28 -16.35
C SER A 165 -10.12 -5.25 -15.30
N PHE A 166 -11.08 -4.43 -14.91
CA PHE A 166 -10.91 -3.41 -13.88
C PHE A 166 -11.86 -3.68 -12.72
N THR A 167 -11.32 -3.73 -11.51
CA THR A 167 -12.13 -3.69 -10.29
C THR A 167 -12.58 -2.25 -10.07
N CYS A 168 -13.89 -2.02 -10.02
CA CYS A 168 -14.49 -0.70 -9.93
C CYS A 168 -15.05 -0.43 -8.54
N TYR A 169 -14.85 0.81 -8.09
CA TYR A 169 -15.29 1.32 -6.82
C TYR A 169 -15.96 2.68 -7.00
N VAL A 170 -16.83 3.00 -6.06
CA VAL A 170 -17.42 4.34 -5.90
C VAL A 170 -17.08 4.89 -4.52
N ALA A 171 -16.81 6.18 -4.45
CA ALA A 171 -16.56 6.88 -3.19
C ALA A 171 -17.77 6.72 -2.26
N ASP A 172 -17.46 6.27 -1.05
CA ASP A 172 -18.36 6.05 0.07
C ASP A 172 -17.69 6.57 1.35
N PRO A 173 -17.54 7.92 1.50
CA PRO A 173 -16.70 8.51 2.53
C PRO A 173 -17.12 8.10 3.94
N VAL A 174 -16.14 7.77 4.78
CA VAL A 174 -16.37 7.25 6.14
C VAL A 174 -15.34 7.83 7.11
N GLY A 175 -15.74 8.10 8.35
CA GLY A 175 -14.81 8.52 9.41
C GLY A 175 -14.02 7.34 9.99
N TYR A 176 -12.88 7.61 10.64
CA TYR A 176 -12.06 6.55 11.28
C TYR A 176 -12.86 5.73 12.30
N GLU A 177 -13.54 6.39 13.25
CA GLU A 177 -14.33 5.69 14.28
C GLU A 177 -15.52 4.92 13.70
N GLU A 178 -16.07 5.38 12.58
CA GLU A 178 -17.17 4.69 11.91
C GLU A 178 -16.66 3.43 11.22
N ALA A 179 -15.60 3.53 10.41
CA ALA A 179 -14.96 2.38 9.77
C ALA A 179 -14.49 1.34 10.80
N ARG A 180 -13.91 1.78 11.92
CA ARG A 180 -13.50 0.93 13.03
C ARG A 180 -14.69 0.17 13.62
N LYS A 181 -15.79 0.87 13.93
CA LYS A 181 -17.01 0.27 14.47
C LYS A 181 -17.71 -0.68 13.49
N GLU A 182 -17.67 -0.41 12.20
CA GLU A 182 -18.22 -1.32 11.19
C GLU A 182 -17.48 -2.67 11.21
N ILE A 183 -16.15 -2.64 11.32
CA ILE A 183 -15.34 -3.86 11.48
C ILE A 183 -15.71 -4.57 12.80
N GLU A 184 -15.79 -3.85 13.92
CA GLU A 184 -16.20 -4.40 15.22
C GLU A 184 -17.56 -5.09 15.19
N ARG A 185 -18.53 -4.52 14.46
CA ARG A 185 -19.88 -5.12 14.30
C ARG A 185 -19.87 -6.47 13.60
N THR A 186 -18.81 -6.80 12.86
CA THR A 186 -18.62 -8.14 12.25
C THR A 186 -17.95 -9.15 13.19
N GLY A 187 -17.67 -8.76 14.44
CA GLY A 187 -16.93 -9.59 15.39
C GLY A 187 -15.41 -9.63 15.13
N MET A 188 -14.91 -8.70 14.31
CA MET A 188 -13.50 -8.57 13.95
C MET A 188 -12.96 -7.25 14.49
N GLY A 189 -11.65 -7.06 14.49
CA GLY A 189 -11.00 -5.80 14.82
C GLY A 189 -9.90 -5.45 13.83
N LEU A 190 -9.39 -4.23 13.92
CA LEU A 190 -8.13 -3.86 13.30
C LEU A 190 -6.96 -4.56 14.01
N LEU A 191 -5.84 -4.76 13.34
CA LEU A 191 -4.58 -5.12 14.00
C LEU A 191 -4.09 -3.92 14.82
N ASN A 192 -3.38 -4.13 15.93
CA ASN A 192 -2.57 -3.10 16.55
C ASN A 192 -1.17 -3.02 15.87
N GLU A 193 -0.32 -2.10 16.32
CA GLU A 193 1.03 -1.95 15.74
C GLU A 193 1.84 -3.26 15.81
N ASP A 194 1.90 -3.90 16.97
CA ASP A 194 2.70 -5.12 17.18
C ASP A 194 2.24 -6.27 16.27
N GLU A 195 0.93 -6.47 16.19
CA GLU A 195 0.35 -7.52 15.37
C GLU A 195 0.51 -7.24 13.88
N TRP A 196 0.44 -5.97 13.45
CA TRP A 196 0.70 -5.60 12.05
C TRP A 196 2.15 -5.87 11.67
N GLU A 197 3.11 -5.46 12.51
CA GLU A 197 4.53 -5.69 12.24
C GLU A 197 4.87 -7.19 12.22
N TYR A 198 4.33 -7.95 13.17
CA TYR A 198 4.48 -9.41 13.19
C TYR A 198 3.88 -10.07 11.95
N CYS A 199 2.66 -9.68 11.58
CA CYS A 199 2.01 -10.13 10.35
C CYS A 199 2.87 -9.81 9.13
N CYS A 200 3.41 -8.59 9.05
CA CYS A 200 4.19 -8.13 7.90
C CYS A 200 5.52 -8.87 7.77
N GLY A 201 6.29 -8.94 8.86
CA GLY A 201 7.61 -9.57 8.90
C GLY A 201 7.59 -11.09 8.93
N SER A 202 6.41 -11.70 9.12
CA SER A 202 6.22 -13.14 9.29
C SER A 202 7.11 -13.76 10.38
N GLY A 203 7.28 -13.05 11.50
CA GLY A 203 8.17 -13.45 12.60
C GLY A 203 9.67 -13.37 12.29
N THR A 204 10.08 -12.83 11.13
CA THR A 204 11.49 -12.66 10.76
C THR A 204 11.99 -11.26 11.08
N ARG A 205 13.20 -11.16 11.65
CA ARG A 205 13.85 -9.87 11.97
C ARG A 205 14.56 -9.28 10.75
N ARG A 206 13.79 -8.85 9.75
CA ARG A 206 14.26 -8.22 8.51
C ARG A 206 13.54 -6.88 8.31
N LEU A 207 14.20 -5.90 7.72
CA LEU A 207 13.61 -4.57 7.51
C LEU A 207 12.40 -4.62 6.57
N PHE A 208 12.48 -5.44 5.52
CA PHE A 208 11.38 -5.69 4.60
C PHE A 208 10.95 -7.15 4.63
N LYS A 209 9.68 -7.43 4.27
CA LYS A 209 9.14 -8.79 4.18
C LYS A 209 9.93 -9.71 3.25
N TRP A 210 10.64 -9.15 2.26
CA TRP A 210 11.51 -9.89 1.33
C TRP A 210 12.98 -9.97 1.76
N GLY A 211 13.38 -9.23 2.80
CA GLY A 211 14.76 -9.10 3.24
C GLY A 211 15.40 -7.75 2.92
N ASN A 212 16.65 -7.61 3.34
CA ASN A 212 17.31 -6.30 3.45
C ASN A 212 17.98 -5.81 2.15
N GLN A 213 17.95 -6.61 1.08
CA GLN A 213 18.64 -6.30 -0.17
C GLN A 213 17.65 -5.74 -1.21
N LEU A 214 18.04 -4.65 -1.86
CA LEU A 214 17.24 -4.08 -2.95
C LEU A 214 17.77 -4.54 -4.31
N HIS A 215 17.07 -5.50 -4.89
CA HIS A 215 17.32 -5.95 -6.26
C HIS A 215 16.52 -5.13 -7.26
N ARG A 216 17.08 -4.90 -8.44
CA ARG A 216 16.38 -4.20 -9.53
C ARG A 216 15.06 -4.89 -9.94
N SER A 217 15.03 -6.22 -9.85
CA SER A 217 13.83 -7.02 -10.12
C SER A 217 12.68 -6.75 -9.15
N LEU A 218 12.94 -6.17 -7.96
CA LEU A 218 11.87 -5.78 -7.04
C LEU A 218 10.87 -4.83 -7.69
N ILE A 219 11.33 -3.93 -8.55
CA ILE A 219 10.48 -2.90 -9.17
C ILE A 219 10.10 -3.28 -10.60
N GLN A 220 10.96 -4.03 -11.29
CA GLN A 220 10.80 -4.29 -12.73
C GLN A 220 10.04 -5.58 -13.07
N ASP A 221 9.99 -6.56 -12.17
CA ASP A 221 9.34 -7.85 -12.41
C ASP A 221 8.07 -7.95 -11.57
N GLU A 222 6.99 -7.32 -12.02
CA GLU A 222 5.70 -7.33 -11.30
C GLU A 222 5.19 -8.75 -11.03
N THR A 223 5.40 -9.66 -11.97
CA THR A 223 4.91 -11.05 -11.88
C THR A 223 5.60 -11.80 -10.75
N ASN A 224 6.90 -11.58 -10.54
CA ASN A 224 7.67 -12.34 -9.57
C ASN A 224 8.08 -11.59 -8.31
N SER A 225 7.97 -10.26 -8.33
CA SER A 225 8.49 -9.43 -7.25
C SER A 225 7.70 -9.61 -5.96
N PRO A 226 8.40 -9.59 -4.81
CA PRO A 226 7.76 -9.63 -3.52
C PRO A 226 6.96 -8.38 -3.18
N LEU A 227 7.08 -7.28 -3.93
CA LEU A 227 6.26 -6.08 -3.70
C LEU A 227 4.77 -6.40 -3.84
N TRP A 228 4.40 -7.29 -4.76
CA TRP A 228 3.02 -7.66 -5.06
C TRP A 228 2.58 -9.02 -4.50
N LYS A 229 3.52 -9.75 -3.87
CA LYS A 229 3.26 -11.12 -3.41
C LYS A 229 2.94 -11.20 -1.93
N GLU A 230 2.28 -12.31 -1.63
CA GLU A 230 2.08 -12.83 -0.29
C GLU A 230 3.41 -13.03 0.44
N ASN A 231 3.45 -12.76 1.74
CA ASN A 231 4.59 -13.08 2.59
C ASN A 231 4.57 -14.55 3.06
N MET A 232 5.44 -14.93 4.01
CA MET A 232 5.55 -16.32 4.47
C MET A 232 4.30 -16.82 5.21
N PHE A 233 3.47 -15.92 5.74
CA PHE A 233 2.16 -16.30 6.28
C PHE A 233 1.09 -16.46 5.21
N GLY A 234 1.31 -15.99 3.98
CA GLY A 234 0.29 -15.96 2.93
C GLY A 234 -0.48 -14.63 2.87
N LEU A 235 0.00 -13.57 3.53
CA LEU A 235 -0.66 -12.26 3.56
C LEU A 235 -0.15 -11.32 2.46
N GLU A 236 -1.06 -10.67 1.74
CA GLU A 236 -0.77 -9.52 0.88
C GLU A 236 -0.70 -8.25 1.74
N ILE A 237 0.42 -8.06 2.44
CA ILE A 237 0.66 -6.96 3.41
C ILE A 237 1.92 -6.18 3.04
N ALA A 238 1.95 -4.87 3.34
CA ALA A 238 3.00 -3.95 2.87
C ALA A 238 3.29 -4.16 1.37
N ASN A 239 2.21 -4.21 0.59
CA ASN A 239 2.23 -4.41 -0.85
C ASN A 239 2.10 -3.04 -1.54
N ALA A 240 2.80 -2.87 -2.64
CA ALA A 240 2.84 -1.62 -3.40
C ALA A 240 1.50 -1.20 -4.02
N GLU A 241 0.50 -2.10 -4.08
CA GLU A 241 -0.88 -1.82 -4.55
C GLU A 241 -1.80 -1.21 -3.49
N PHE A 242 -1.38 -1.15 -2.23
CA PHE A 242 -2.20 -0.66 -1.14
C PHE A 242 -1.51 0.48 -0.39
N GLY A 243 -2.31 1.42 0.08
CA GLY A 243 -1.86 2.53 0.91
C GLY A 243 -1.61 2.13 2.36
N PRO A 244 -1.45 3.14 3.25
CA PRO A 244 -1.38 2.91 4.68
C PRO A 244 -2.58 2.11 5.19
N GLU A 245 -2.32 1.06 5.96
CA GLU A 245 -3.34 0.26 6.62
C GLU A 245 -3.70 0.89 7.97
N LEU A 246 -5.00 1.13 8.21
CA LEU A 246 -5.52 1.55 9.50
C LEU A 246 -5.26 0.46 10.54
N ILE A 247 -4.76 0.87 11.70
CA ILE A 247 -4.54 0.01 12.86
C ILE A 247 -5.25 0.57 14.09
N GLU A 248 -5.38 -0.27 15.11
CA GLU A 248 -5.89 0.09 16.42
C GLU A 248 -4.83 0.89 17.20
N GLY A 249 -5.23 2.02 17.78
CA GLY A 249 -4.37 2.83 18.63
C GLY A 249 -3.47 3.82 17.87
N ARG A 250 -2.31 4.14 18.46
CA ARG A 250 -1.30 5.02 17.86
C ARG A 250 -0.02 4.22 17.56
N PRO A 251 0.64 4.44 16.40
CA PRO A 251 0.17 5.29 15.28
C PRO A 251 -1.16 4.78 14.70
N TYR A 252 -1.93 5.64 14.04
CA TYR A 252 -3.24 5.22 13.49
C TYR A 252 -3.11 4.35 12.23
N THR A 253 -1.91 4.32 11.65
CA THR A 253 -1.63 3.64 10.38
C THR A 253 -0.27 2.96 10.41
N LYS A 254 -0.14 1.89 9.63
CA LYS A 254 1.14 1.25 9.28
C LYS A 254 1.31 1.18 7.77
N GLY A 255 2.57 1.23 7.34
CA GLY A 255 2.93 1.44 5.95
C GLY A 255 2.58 2.83 5.43
N ALA A 256 2.93 3.10 4.17
CA ALA A 256 2.50 4.30 3.46
C ALA A 256 2.55 4.09 1.94
N TRP A 257 2.04 5.07 1.19
CA TRP A 257 2.24 5.13 -0.25
C TRP A 257 3.72 5.34 -0.59
N LEU A 258 4.15 4.76 -1.70
CA LEU A 258 5.49 4.97 -2.23
C LEU A 258 5.59 6.36 -2.87
N GLU A 259 6.65 7.09 -2.54
CA GLU A 259 6.94 8.44 -3.03
C GLU A 259 8.45 8.64 -3.19
N GLU A 260 8.87 9.44 -4.17
CA GLU A 260 10.29 9.75 -4.40
C GLU A 260 10.71 10.98 -3.58
N ASN A 261 10.84 10.78 -2.27
CA ASN A 261 11.16 11.86 -1.34
C ASN A 261 12.67 12.00 -1.06
N PHE A 262 13.45 10.96 -1.38
CA PHE A 262 14.87 10.86 -1.03
C PHE A 262 15.71 10.37 -2.20
N LYS A 263 17.02 10.69 -2.17
CA LYS A 263 17.98 10.14 -3.13
C LYS A 263 18.31 8.66 -2.88
N ALA A 264 18.29 8.23 -1.62
CA ALA A 264 18.58 6.85 -1.24
C ALA A 264 17.34 5.96 -1.52
N PRO A 265 17.45 4.92 -2.38
CA PRO A 265 16.32 4.07 -2.69
C PRO A 265 15.70 3.37 -1.47
N VAL A 266 16.52 3.02 -0.47
CA VAL A 266 16.02 2.37 0.74
C VAL A 266 15.00 3.22 1.48
N LEU A 267 15.21 4.54 1.58
CA LEU A 267 14.30 5.45 2.26
C LEU A 267 12.97 5.59 1.50
N ASN A 268 13.00 5.55 0.17
CA ASN A 268 11.79 5.61 -0.66
C ASN A 268 10.96 4.32 -0.57
N LEU A 269 11.58 3.18 -0.24
CA LEU A 269 10.89 1.89 -0.05
C LEU A 269 10.51 1.61 1.40
N LEU A 270 11.01 2.37 2.38
CA LEU A 270 10.65 2.23 3.80
C LEU A 270 9.15 2.20 4.09
N PRO A 271 8.26 2.89 3.35
CA PRO A 271 6.82 2.71 3.49
C PRO A 271 6.32 1.26 3.43
N LEU A 272 7.09 0.34 2.84
CA LEU A 272 6.78 -1.10 2.76
C LEU A 272 7.59 -1.95 3.74
N SER A 273 8.31 -1.31 4.67
CA SER A 273 9.05 -1.99 5.74
C SER A 273 8.08 -2.63 6.73
N SER A 274 8.49 -3.78 7.28
CA SER A 274 7.77 -4.44 8.38
C SER A 274 7.68 -3.61 9.65
N TYR A 275 8.54 -2.61 9.81
CA TYR A 275 8.60 -1.77 11.00
C TYR A 275 8.26 -0.30 10.73
N TYR A 276 7.82 0.04 9.51
CA TYR A 276 7.51 1.44 9.16
C TYR A 276 6.48 2.02 10.13
N SER A 277 6.88 3.05 10.87
CA SER A 277 6.06 3.66 11.91
C SER A 277 6.28 5.16 11.90
N VAL A 278 5.26 5.89 11.45
CA VAL A 278 5.24 7.34 11.55
C VAL A 278 3.90 7.76 12.14
N ASN A 279 3.95 8.49 13.25
CA ASN A 279 2.76 8.97 13.95
C ASN A 279 2.24 10.26 13.31
N LEU A 280 1.75 10.14 12.06
CA LEU A 280 1.09 11.23 11.34
C LEU A 280 -0.40 11.30 11.70
N PRO A 281 -1.00 12.50 11.67
CA PRO A 281 -2.45 12.61 11.74
C PRO A 281 -3.10 11.98 10.51
N LEU A 282 -4.31 11.45 10.67
CA LEU A 282 -5.12 10.98 9.55
C LEU A 282 -5.52 12.15 8.65
N LEU A 283 -5.47 11.93 7.35
CA LEU A 283 -5.93 12.85 6.32
C LEU A 283 -7.46 12.77 6.26
N VAL A 284 -8.10 13.82 6.76
CA VAL A 284 -9.55 13.95 6.83
C VAL A 284 -10.04 15.18 6.07
N ASP A 285 -11.22 15.06 5.46
CA ASP A 285 -11.95 16.18 4.86
C ASP A 285 -12.52 17.12 5.95
N PRO A 286 -13.08 18.29 5.58
CA PRO A 286 -13.71 19.20 6.54
C PRO A 286 -14.88 18.62 7.36
N ASN A 287 -15.46 17.50 6.91
CA ASN A 287 -16.53 16.78 7.61
C ASN A 287 -15.99 15.69 8.53
N GLY A 288 -14.68 15.45 8.56
CA GLY A 288 -14.03 14.42 9.36
C GLY A 288 -13.99 13.04 8.69
N HIS A 289 -14.35 12.92 7.41
CA HIS A 289 -14.22 11.67 6.66
C HIS A 289 -12.80 11.48 6.18
N LEU A 290 -12.36 10.22 6.14
CA LEU A 290 -11.08 9.84 5.57
C LEU A 290 -11.06 10.10 4.06
N ALA A 291 -9.89 10.43 3.52
CA ALA A 291 -9.69 10.50 2.07
C ALA A 291 -10.04 9.15 1.41
N ALA A 292 -11.14 9.12 0.65
CA ALA A 292 -11.72 7.91 0.07
C ALA A 292 -10.73 7.15 -0.82
N GLY A 293 -10.33 5.96 -0.38
CA GLY A 293 -9.38 5.08 -1.05
C GLY A 293 -7.91 5.30 -0.67
N TYR A 294 -7.58 6.37 0.05
CA TYR A 294 -6.20 6.63 0.46
C TYR A 294 -5.71 5.61 1.50
N TYR A 295 -6.59 5.23 2.43
CA TYR A 295 -6.32 4.25 3.47
C TYR A 295 -6.91 2.89 3.10
N CYS A 296 -6.32 1.84 3.65
CA CYS A 296 -6.86 0.49 3.63
C CYS A 296 -7.13 0.00 5.06
N ALA A 297 -7.95 -1.03 5.22
CA ALA A 297 -8.16 -1.68 6.49
C ALA A 297 -8.16 -3.19 6.30
N ARG A 298 -7.61 -3.88 7.29
CA ARG A 298 -7.56 -5.33 7.34
C ARG A 298 -8.24 -5.82 8.60
N ARG A 299 -9.13 -6.78 8.41
CA ARG A 299 -9.86 -7.37 9.52
C ARG A 299 -9.06 -8.52 10.12
N ALA A 300 -9.09 -8.62 11.43
CA ALA A 300 -8.48 -9.72 12.16
C ALA A 300 -9.30 -10.10 13.39
N ILE A 301 -9.25 -11.36 13.77
CA ILE A 301 -9.82 -11.86 15.01
C ILE A 301 -8.73 -12.62 15.78
N ARG A 302 -8.59 -12.31 17.07
CA ARG A 302 -7.65 -12.97 17.97
C ARG A 302 -8.28 -14.26 18.46
N ILE A 303 -7.51 -15.33 18.43
CA ILE A 303 -7.93 -16.63 18.93
C ILE A 303 -7.44 -16.72 20.36
N GLU A 304 -8.36 -16.56 21.32
CA GLU A 304 -8.08 -16.87 22.71
C GLU A 304 -7.90 -18.38 22.84
N MET A 305 -6.77 -18.79 23.41
CA MET A 305 -6.45 -20.19 23.74
C MET A 305 -6.56 -20.41 25.24
#